data_AF-A0A7W1JZQ4-F1
#
_entry.id   AF-A0A7W1JZQ4-F1
#
_cell.length_a   1.000
_cell.length_b   1.000
_cell.length_c   1.000
_cell.angle_alpha   90.00
_cell.angle_beta   90.00
_cell.angle_gamma   90.00
#
_symmetry.space_group_name_H-M   'P 1'
#
loop_
_entity.id
_entity.type
_entity.pdbx_description
1 polymer ?
#
loop_
_entity_poly.entity_id
_entity_poly.type
_entity_poly.pdbx_seq_one_letter_code
_entity_poly.pdbx_strand_id
1 'polypeptide(L)'
;MRTSAELRAGFRAFYESKGHVFRPSAPLVPRADDRSTLLTTAGMQPLMPYFLGREPAPAPLLTTVQKCFRTPDIDEVGLDGSHLTFFEMLGNFSFGQYFKEGAVDLAWEFVFEHLKLDPERFWVSVFAGDPELGLDEDKVAADHWAKIGQPIERIVFLPRAENFWSVGGPGPCGPDTEMYYDWGEEHGCGEPDCKPSCTRCERFLEFWNLVFMEFELHVDGTLTPLPKQNVDTGMGVERTAAILQNVMTVYETDVYQAIMLWIADESGVAYGDSPEATKAHRILADHGRGMTFLAADGVAPSNEGRGYVMRRVIRRAVQQAARVGLEPPYLARLSDVVIEQMKSGYPELEEHRDEIQRILTAEEERFGKTLERGMRLFEEIAEKGGDISGEDAFRLHDTYGFPLELTRELARERALGVNEEEFTRLMEVQRTRSRGAMSKDDDRAAEFAKAAGFRTEFVGFEKTDVLTQIGALEEIGEGLFQAKLRESPFYVAGGGQVTDAGWIERDDGSGTRAELREAYRLEDDQALVFEGEGFAAGDRVRAVVPWAVRYPTMANHTATHLLHKALRDVLGDHVRQAGSAVRPDKLRFDFTHPEQLTDEERERVQHLVN
;
A
#
# COMPACT_ATOMS: atom_id res chain seq x y z
N MET A 1 29.71 -14.54 -15.89
CA MET A 1 29.09 -14.51 -14.55
C MET A 1 28.24 -15.77 -14.43
N ARG A 2 28.23 -16.44 -13.29
CA ARG A 2 27.54 -17.74 -13.08
C ARG A 2 26.54 -17.72 -11.93
N THR A 3 26.65 -16.76 -11.01
CA THR A 3 25.76 -16.63 -9.85
C THR A 3 25.09 -15.26 -9.84
N SER A 4 23.96 -15.12 -9.15
CA SER A 4 23.29 -13.84 -8.95
C SER A 4 24.19 -12.82 -8.23
N ALA A 5 25.06 -13.27 -7.32
CA ALA A 5 26.02 -12.41 -6.64
C ALA A 5 27.09 -11.86 -7.61
N GLU A 6 27.62 -12.70 -8.50
CA GLU A 6 28.53 -12.27 -9.57
C GLU A 6 27.84 -11.33 -10.56
N LEU A 7 26.56 -11.53 -10.87
CA LEU A 7 25.78 -10.62 -11.71
C LEU A 7 25.70 -9.22 -11.09
N ARG A 8 25.27 -9.11 -9.82
CA ARG A 8 25.20 -7.81 -9.11
C ARG A 8 26.56 -7.12 -9.07
N ALA A 9 27.61 -7.84 -8.67
CA ALA A 9 28.96 -7.30 -8.56
C ALA A 9 29.53 -6.91 -9.94
N GLY A 10 29.28 -7.71 -10.96
CA GLY A 10 29.72 -7.50 -12.32
C GLY A 10 29.06 -6.29 -12.98
N PHE A 11 27.74 -6.15 -12.82
CA PHE A 11 26.99 -4.97 -13.27
C PHE A 11 27.51 -3.70 -12.62
N ARG A 12 27.65 -3.71 -11.28
CA ARG A 12 28.21 -2.58 -10.54
C ARG A 12 29.61 -2.21 -11.04
N ALA A 13 30.52 -3.18 -11.11
CA ALA A 13 31.90 -2.93 -11.51
C ALA A 13 31.99 -2.39 -12.95
N PHE A 14 31.16 -2.89 -13.86
CA PHE A 14 31.07 -2.40 -15.22
C PHE A 14 30.66 -0.92 -15.24
N TYR A 15 29.54 -0.54 -14.62
CA TYR A 15 29.08 0.85 -14.64
C TYR A 15 29.99 1.79 -13.84
N GLU A 16 30.60 1.35 -12.74
CA GLU A 16 31.64 2.12 -12.05
C GLU A 16 32.84 2.40 -12.97
N SER A 17 33.24 1.44 -13.82
CA SER A 17 34.31 1.65 -14.81
C SER A 17 33.95 2.65 -15.92
N LYS A 18 32.65 2.91 -16.13
CA LYS A 18 32.10 3.89 -17.08
C LYS A 18 31.81 5.25 -16.42
N GLY A 19 32.14 5.41 -15.14
CA GLY A 19 32.00 6.66 -14.39
C GLY A 19 30.70 6.82 -13.63
N HIS A 20 29.83 5.81 -13.58
CA HIS A 20 28.64 5.81 -12.73
C HIS A 20 29.03 5.65 -11.27
N VAL A 21 28.38 6.40 -10.39
CA VAL A 21 28.60 6.28 -8.94
C VAL A 21 27.58 5.30 -8.36
N PHE A 22 28.06 4.24 -7.71
CA PHE A 22 27.19 3.29 -7.03
C PHE A 22 26.47 3.94 -5.84
N ARG A 23 25.18 3.62 -5.69
CA ARG A 23 24.38 3.94 -4.49
C ARG A 23 23.73 2.67 -3.93
N PRO A 24 23.66 2.52 -2.60
CA PRO A 24 22.86 1.47 -1.97
C PRO A 24 21.38 1.57 -2.37
N SER A 25 20.67 0.45 -2.23
CA SER A 25 19.22 0.41 -2.43
C SER A 25 18.50 1.39 -1.50
N ALA A 26 17.47 2.06 -2.01
CA ALA A 26 16.49 2.75 -1.17
C ALA A 26 15.52 1.74 -0.52
N PRO A 27 14.81 2.13 0.56
CA PRO A 27 13.74 1.32 1.16
C PRO A 27 12.60 1.01 0.17
N LEU A 28 11.87 -0.08 0.41
CA LEU A 28 10.61 -0.41 -0.28
C LEU A 28 9.50 0.58 0.07
N VAL A 29 9.66 1.36 1.14
CA VAL A 29 8.80 2.47 1.51
C VAL A 29 9.24 3.72 0.72
N PRO A 30 8.41 4.23 -0.22
CA PRO A 30 8.73 5.45 -0.93
C PRO A 30 8.89 6.63 0.01
N ARG A 31 9.64 7.63 -0.46
CA ARG A 31 9.88 8.88 0.27
C ARG A 31 8.56 9.55 0.64
N ALA A 32 8.58 10.33 1.72
CA ALA A 32 7.38 10.98 2.24
C ALA A 32 6.75 12.02 1.30
N ASP A 33 7.46 12.46 0.25
CA ASP A 33 6.98 13.35 -0.81
C ASP A 33 6.51 12.60 -2.07
N ASP A 34 6.83 11.31 -2.19
CA ASP A 34 6.35 10.46 -3.27
C ASP A 34 4.91 9.98 -2.97
N ARG A 35 4.03 10.17 -3.96
CA ARG A 35 2.60 9.80 -3.92
C ARG A 35 2.22 8.91 -5.11
N SER A 36 3.18 8.53 -5.94
CA SER A 36 2.95 7.74 -7.15
C SER A 36 2.51 6.31 -6.83
N THR A 37 3.17 5.66 -5.87
CA THR A 37 2.91 4.26 -5.52
C THR A 37 2.95 4.02 -4.01
N LEU A 38 2.36 2.89 -3.57
CA LEU A 38 2.38 2.49 -2.15
C LEU A 38 3.77 1.96 -1.74
N LEU A 39 4.41 1.19 -2.60
CA LEU A 39 5.72 0.58 -2.40
C LEU A 39 6.62 0.90 -3.59
N THR A 40 7.93 0.94 -3.40
CA THR A 40 8.89 1.19 -4.49
C THR A 40 8.81 0.07 -5.52
N THR A 41 8.39 0.40 -6.75
CA THR A 41 8.14 -0.58 -7.83
C THR A 41 9.26 -0.64 -8.87
N ALA A 42 10.15 0.36 -8.88
CA ALA A 42 11.20 0.52 -9.88
C ALA A 42 12.48 1.16 -9.32
N GLY A 43 13.61 0.88 -9.96
CA GLY A 43 14.94 1.40 -9.65
C GLY A 43 15.02 2.93 -9.67
N MET A 44 14.32 3.55 -10.62
CA MET A 44 14.31 5.00 -10.79
C MET A 44 13.49 5.74 -9.74
N GLN A 45 12.50 5.10 -9.12
CA GLN A 45 11.48 5.79 -8.34
C GLN A 45 12.07 6.66 -7.22
N PRO A 46 13.07 6.20 -6.44
CA PRO A 46 13.74 7.03 -5.44
C PRO A 46 14.49 8.25 -6.01
N LEU A 47 14.77 8.25 -7.31
CA LEU A 47 15.53 9.25 -8.08
C LEU A 47 14.62 10.23 -8.83
N MET A 48 13.30 10.08 -8.77
CA MET A 48 12.31 10.96 -9.42
C MET A 48 12.61 12.47 -9.26
N PRO A 49 12.94 13.00 -8.06
CA PRO A 49 13.22 14.42 -7.89
C PRO A 49 14.36 14.96 -8.78
N TYR A 50 15.32 14.10 -9.13
CA TYR A 50 16.47 14.45 -9.95
C TYR A 50 16.09 14.52 -11.44
N PHE A 51 15.31 13.55 -11.93
CA PHE A 51 14.82 13.55 -13.31
C PHE A 51 13.91 14.74 -13.59
N LEU A 52 13.08 15.10 -12.62
CA LEU A 52 12.15 16.23 -12.67
C LEU A 52 12.85 17.59 -12.49
N GLY A 53 14.16 17.61 -12.18
CA GLY A 53 14.91 18.85 -11.93
C GLY A 53 14.50 19.59 -10.65
N ARG A 54 13.79 18.92 -9.74
CA ARG A 54 13.35 19.47 -8.44
C ARG A 54 14.52 19.52 -7.45
N GLU A 55 15.43 18.56 -7.54
CA GLU A 55 16.65 18.47 -6.75
C GLU A 55 17.86 18.19 -7.64
N PRO A 56 19.08 18.66 -7.29
CA PRO A 56 20.29 18.27 -8.00
C PRO A 56 20.61 16.79 -7.75
N ALA A 57 20.92 16.06 -8.82
CA ALA A 57 21.40 14.69 -8.71
C ALA A 57 22.74 14.64 -7.93
N PRO A 58 22.95 13.62 -7.06
CA PRO A 58 24.17 13.51 -6.27
C PRO A 58 25.43 13.22 -7.11
N ALA A 59 25.25 12.68 -8.32
CA ALA A 59 26.27 12.52 -9.34
C ALA A 59 25.57 12.55 -10.72
N PRO A 60 26.29 12.90 -11.81
CA PRO A 60 25.70 12.97 -13.13
C PRO A 60 25.32 11.59 -13.71
N LEU A 61 25.94 10.53 -13.21
CA LEU A 61 25.72 9.13 -13.57
C LEU A 61 25.62 8.30 -12.29
N LEU A 62 24.59 7.45 -12.16
CA LEU A 62 24.39 6.60 -10.98
C LEU A 62 24.14 5.15 -11.36
N THR A 63 24.49 4.22 -10.48
CA THR A 63 24.09 2.81 -10.61
C THR A 63 23.63 2.23 -9.27
N THR A 64 22.63 1.34 -9.28
CA THR A 64 22.05 0.74 -8.08
C THR A 64 21.69 -0.73 -8.29
N VAL A 65 21.48 -1.42 -7.16
CA VAL A 65 20.73 -2.68 -7.09
C VAL A 65 19.52 -2.41 -6.20
N GLN A 66 18.41 -1.98 -6.79
CA GLN A 66 17.23 -1.52 -6.05
C GLN A 66 16.32 -2.71 -5.73
N LYS A 67 15.92 -2.85 -4.47
CA LYS A 67 14.83 -3.73 -4.07
C LYS A 67 13.48 -3.16 -4.52
N CYS A 68 12.67 -3.97 -5.18
CA CYS A 68 11.37 -3.57 -5.75
C CYS A 68 10.26 -4.49 -5.26
N PHE A 69 9.06 -3.94 -5.10
CA PHE A 69 7.87 -4.70 -4.76
C PHE A 69 6.69 -4.35 -5.68
N ARG A 70 6.08 -5.35 -6.33
CA ARG A 70 4.92 -5.19 -7.21
C ARG A 70 3.69 -5.87 -6.63
N THR A 71 2.69 -5.06 -6.28
CA THR A 71 1.41 -5.54 -5.75
C THR A 71 0.48 -6.21 -6.78
N PRO A 72 0.46 -5.80 -8.07
CA PRO A 72 -0.38 -6.49 -9.05
C PRO A 72 0.00 -7.96 -9.25
N ASP A 73 1.28 -8.28 -9.09
CA ASP A 73 1.84 -9.61 -9.38
C ASP A 73 1.56 -10.63 -8.25
N ILE A 74 0.98 -10.21 -7.12
CA ILE A 74 0.66 -11.11 -5.98
C ILE A 74 -0.19 -12.30 -6.43
N ASP A 75 -1.13 -12.09 -7.36
CA ASP A 75 -2.02 -13.15 -7.82
C ASP A 75 -1.36 -14.09 -8.83
N GLU A 76 -0.40 -13.58 -9.61
CA GLU A 76 0.34 -14.33 -10.65
C GLU A 76 1.45 -15.19 -10.06
N VAL A 77 2.03 -14.78 -8.92
CA VAL A 77 3.05 -15.57 -8.23
C VAL A 77 2.51 -16.96 -7.88
N GLY A 78 3.26 -17.96 -8.33
CA GLY A 78 2.94 -19.38 -8.22
C GLY A 78 2.23 -19.98 -9.43
N LEU A 79 1.75 -19.17 -10.37
CA LEU A 79 1.06 -19.64 -11.58
C LEU A 79 2.02 -19.86 -12.75
N ASP A 80 3.06 -19.03 -12.87
CA ASP A 80 4.12 -19.18 -13.88
C ASP A 80 5.52 -19.22 -13.26
N GLY A 81 6.53 -19.30 -14.13
CA GLY A 81 7.93 -19.43 -13.75
C GLY A 81 8.71 -18.12 -13.61
N SER A 82 8.09 -16.94 -13.76
CA SER A 82 8.80 -15.67 -13.98
C SER A 82 8.28 -14.45 -13.20
N HIS A 83 7.03 -14.45 -12.73
CA HIS A 83 6.47 -13.38 -11.92
C HIS A 83 6.90 -13.50 -10.45
N LEU A 84 7.15 -12.34 -9.85
CA LEU A 84 7.62 -12.17 -8.48
C LEU A 84 6.94 -10.95 -7.85
N THR A 85 6.60 -11.03 -6.57
CA THR A 85 6.17 -9.82 -5.83
C THR A 85 7.37 -8.99 -5.44
N PHE A 86 8.47 -9.63 -5.05
CA PHE A 86 9.72 -9.00 -4.65
C PHE A 86 10.84 -9.44 -5.57
N PHE A 87 11.59 -8.47 -6.08
CA PHE A 87 12.73 -8.72 -6.95
C PHE A 87 13.75 -7.59 -6.87
N GLU A 88 14.94 -7.83 -7.40
CA GLU A 88 16.00 -6.84 -7.45
C GLU A 88 16.17 -6.31 -8.86
N MET A 89 16.24 -4.98 -8.97
CA MET A 89 16.39 -4.27 -10.23
C MET A 89 17.76 -3.59 -10.28
N LEU A 90 18.62 -4.08 -11.17
CA LEU A 90 19.87 -3.42 -11.52
C LEU A 90 19.56 -2.21 -12.40
N GLY A 91 20.08 -1.05 -12.03
CA GLY A 91 19.83 0.18 -12.78
C GLY A 91 21.09 1.00 -13.02
N ASN A 92 21.17 1.62 -14.19
CA ASN A 92 22.12 2.68 -14.50
C ASN A 92 21.36 3.91 -15.00
N PHE A 93 21.69 5.07 -14.44
CA PHE A 93 20.92 6.29 -14.63
C PHE A 93 21.82 7.39 -15.19
N SER A 94 21.33 8.10 -16.21
CA SER A 94 21.98 9.27 -16.82
C SER A 94 21.12 10.50 -16.60
N PHE A 95 21.69 11.52 -15.96
CA PHE A 95 21.06 12.83 -15.77
C PHE A 95 21.52 13.82 -16.85
N GLY A 96 21.23 13.49 -18.11
CA GLY A 96 21.59 14.28 -19.28
C GLY A 96 23.05 14.20 -19.73
N GLN A 97 23.72 13.05 -19.50
CA GLN A 97 25.10 12.83 -19.98
C GLN A 97 25.16 12.04 -21.28
N TYR A 98 24.31 11.01 -21.38
CA TYR A 98 24.02 10.27 -22.60
C TYR A 98 22.52 9.97 -22.67
N PHE A 99 22.04 9.61 -23.86
CA PHE A 99 20.65 9.25 -24.13
C PHE A 99 20.59 7.92 -24.90
N LYS A 100 19.73 7.77 -25.92
CA LYS A 100 19.44 6.49 -26.59
C LYS A 100 20.69 5.74 -27.08
N GLU A 101 21.49 6.35 -27.94
CA GLU A 101 22.67 5.70 -28.54
C GLU A 101 23.66 5.22 -27.47
N GLY A 102 24.01 6.09 -26.52
CA GLY A 102 24.95 5.75 -25.45
C GLY A 102 24.41 4.70 -24.47
N ALA A 103 23.10 4.69 -24.20
CA ALA A 103 22.48 3.66 -23.37
C ALA A 103 22.54 2.28 -24.05
N VAL A 104 22.22 2.26 -25.35
CA VAL A 104 22.26 1.04 -26.17
C VAL A 104 23.69 0.52 -26.34
N ASP A 105 24.69 1.39 -26.54
CA ASP A 105 26.11 0.99 -26.60
C ASP A 105 26.57 0.31 -25.30
N LEU A 106 26.22 0.90 -24.14
CA LEU A 106 26.58 0.34 -22.84
C LEU A 106 25.85 -0.99 -22.58
N ALA A 107 24.58 -1.10 -22.95
CA ALA A 107 23.81 -2.33 -22.82
C ALA A 107 24.38 -3.45 -23.70
N TRP A 108 24.71 -3.15 -24.97
CA TRP A 108 25.33 -4.08 -25.89
C TRP A 108 26.67 -4.61 -25.37
N GLU A 109 27.54 -3.71 -24.91
CA GLU A 109 28.84 -4.08 -24.31
C GLU A 109 28.61 -5.00 -23.10
N PHE A 110 27.69 -4.66 -22.20
CA PHE A 110 27.43 -5.49 -21.03
C PHE A 110 26.89 -6.88 -21.41
N VAL A 111 25.91 -6.96 -22.33
CA VAL A 111 25.30 -8.22 -22.77
C VAL A 111 26.33 -9.15 -23.42
N PHE A 112 27.12 -8.66 -24.38
CA PHE A 112 27.98 -9.53 -25.18
C PHE A 112 29.41 -9.63 -24.65
N GLU A 113 29.91 -8.61 -23.93
CA GLU A 113 31.26 -8.63 -23.39
C GLU A 113 31.32 -9.13 -21.94
N HIS A 114 30.28 -8.91 -21.14
CA HIS A 114 30.28 -9.27 -19.72
C HIS A 114 29.38 -10.46 -19.38
N LEU A 115 28.12 -10.44 -19.85
CA LEU A 115 27.20 -11.57 -19.68
C LEU A 115 27.55 -12.74 -20.62
N LYS A 116 28.13 -12.42 -21.79
CA LYS A 116 28.47 -13.39 -22.85
C LYS A 116 27.24 -14.15 -23.36
N LEU A 117 26.10 -13.47 -23.48
CA LEU A 117 24.89 -14.07 -24.04
C LEU A 117 25.09 -14.41 -25.52
N ASP A 118 24.37 -15.43 -25.98
CA ASP A 118 24.37 -15.83 -27.39
C ASP A 118 23.64 -14.76 -28.24
N PRO A 119 24.32 -14.13 -29.22
CA PRO A 119 23.68 -13.18 -30.14
C PRO A 119 22.52 -13.80 -30.94
N GLU A 120 22.49 -15.12 -31.13
CA GLU A 120 21.39 -15.79 -31.82
C GLU A 120 20.09 -15.83 -31.01
N ARG A 121 20.19 -15.71 -29.68
CA ARG A 121 19.04 -15.70 -28.77
C ARG A 121 18.61 -14.31 -28.34
N PHE A 122 19.31 -13.26 -28.78
CA PHE A 122 19.07 -11.89 -28.35
C PHE A 122 18.10 -11.16 -29.29
N TRP A 123 17.04 -10.61 -28.72
CA TRP A 123 16.01 -9.83 -29.41
C TRP A 123 15.81 -8.50 -28.69
N VAL A 124 15.37 -7.47 -29.43
CA VAL A 124 15.01 -6.19 -28.85
C VAL A 124 13.65 -5.71 -29.34
N SER A 125 12.95 -4.97 -28.51
CA SER A 125 11.76 -4.22 -28.92
C SER A 125 12.00 -2.71 -28.83
N VAL A 126 11.19 -1.94 -29.56
CA VAL A 126 11.25 -0.48 -29.62
C VAL A 126 9.85 0.10 -29.73
N PHE A 127 9.67 1.34 -29.28
CA PHE A 127 8.38 2.00 -29.33
C PHE A 127 7.85 2.22 -30.76
N ALA A 128 6.63 1.74 -31.04
CA ALA A 128 5.94 1.87 -32.32
C ALA A 128 5.25 3.23 -32.56
N GLY A 129 5.40 4.18 -31.64
CA GLY A 129 4.69 5.46 -31.67
C GLY A 129 3.29 5.37 -31.05
N ASP A 130 2.72 6.54 -30.78
CA ASP A 130 1.34 6.71 -30.33
C ASP A 130 0.76 8.00 -30.96
N PRO A 131 -0.16 7.87 -31.93
CA PRO A 131 -0.85 9.01 -32.54
C PRO A 131 -1.65 9.87 -31.54
N GLU A 132 -2.16 9.30 -30.45
CA GLU A 132 -2.92 10.04 -29.43
C GLU A 132 -2.02 10.97 -28.61
N LEU A 133 -0.78 10.54 -28.34
CA LEU A 133 0.23 11.35 -27.67
C LEU A 133 1.01 12.25 -28.64
N GLY A 134 0.81 12.09 -29.94
CA GLY A 134 1.57 12.79 -30.98
C GLY A 134 3.05 12.38 -31.01
N LEU A 135 3.33 11.11 -30.69
CA LEU A 135 4.68 10.55 -30.65
C LEU A 135 4.89 9.59 -31.83
N ASP A 136 5.97 9.78 -32.56
CA ASP A 136 6.37 8.90 -33.65
C ASP A 136 7.07 7.62 -33.14
N GLU A 137 7.24 6.65 -34.04
CA GLU A 137 8.09 5.48 -33.83
C GLU A 137 9.50 5.86 -33.38
N ASP A 138 10.09 5.12 -32.44
CA ASP A 138 11.45 5.36 -31.96
C ASP A 138 12.53 4.83 -32.93
N LYS A 139 12.62 5.48 -34.09
CA LYS A 139 13.61 5.15 -35.13
C LYS A 139 15.05 5.37 -34.68
N VAL A 140 15.27 6.30 -33.76
CA VAL A 140 16.62 6.56 -33.23
C VAL A 140 17.18 5.32 -32.52
N ALA A 141 16.38 4.69 -31.66
CA ALA A 141 16.77 3.45 -31.00
C ALA A 141 16.90 2.30 -32.01
N ALA A 142 15.91 2.12 -32.90
CA ALA A 142 15.90 1.03 -33.88
C ALA A 142 17.11 1.08 -34.85
N ASP A 143 17.40 2.25 -35.42
CA ASP A 143 18.50 2.44 -36.36
C ASP A 143 19.85 2.21 -35.66
N HIS A 144 19.98 2.61 -34.39
CA HIS A 144 21.22 2.42 -33.64
C HIS A 144 21.45 0.95 -33.27
N TRP A 145 20.42 0.21 -32.84
CA TRP A 145 20.52 -1.25 -32.65
C TRP A 145 20.97 -1.96 -33.93
N ALA A 146 20.37 -1.61 -35.08
CA ALA A 146 20.76 -2.18 -36.37
C ALA A 146 22.22 -1.85 -36.73
N LYS A 147 22.64 -0.60 -36.47
CA LYS A 147 24.01 -0.12 -36.73
C LYS A 147 25.07 -0.85 -35.92
N ILE A 148 24.79 -1.21 -34.67
CA ILE A 148 25.75 -1.93 -33.81
C ILE A 148 25.75 -3.45 -34.02
N GLY A 149 24.84 -3.96 -34.86
CA GLY A 149 24.88 -5.34 -35.35
C GLY A 149 23.66 -6.19 -35.03
N GLN A 150 22.60 -5.63 -34.42
CA GLN A 150 21.37 -6.38 -34.19
C GLN A 150 20.64 -6.65 -35.52
N PRO A 151 20.24 -7.89 -35.84
CA PRO A 151 19.47 -8.18 -37.05
C PRO A 151 18.13 -7.45 -37.05
N ILE A 152 17.76 -6.86 -38.20
CA ILE A 152 16.53 -6.04 -38.35
C ILE A 152 15.28 -6.86 -38.03
N GLU A 153 15.25 -8.13 -38.42
CA GLU A 153 14.16 -9.06 -38.13
C GLU A 153 13.98 -9.36 -36.63
N ARG A 154 14.97 -9.03 -35.79
CA ARG A 154 14.94 -9.15 -34.34
C ARG A 154 14.80 -7.82 -33.60
N ILE A 155 14.44 -6.76 -34.32
CA ILE A 155 14.05 -5.45 -33.76
C ILE A 155 12.54 -5.31 -33.95
N VAL A 156 11.78 -5.43 -32.87
CA VAL A 156 10.31 -5.50 -32.91
C VAL A 156 9.69 -4.19 -32.43
N PHE A 157 8.93 -3.53 -33.30
CA PHE A 157 8.14 -2.37 -32.88
C PHE A 157 6.89 -2.83 -32.10
N LEU A 158 6.74 -2.36 -30.86
CA LEU A 158 5.59 -2.67 -29.99
C LEU A 158 4.83 -1.40 -29.58
N PRO A 159 3.51 -1.51 -29.33
CA PRO A 159 2.66 -0.36 -29.02
C PRO A 159 2.98 0.25 -27.64
N ARG A 160 2.35 1.39 -27.34
CA ARG A 160 2.45 2.11 -26.05
C ARG A 160 2.27 1.26 -24.81
N ALA A 161 1.39 0.26 -24.85
CA ALA A 161 1.16 -0.60 -23.67
C ALA A 161 2.41 -1.41 -23.28
N GLU A 162 3.33 -1.60 -24.21
CA GLU A 162 4.56 -2.39 -24.04
C GLU A 162 5.79 -1.49 -24.01
N ASN A 163 5.95 -0.60 -24.99
CA ASN A 163 7.17 0.19 -25.16
C ASN A 163 7.01 1.70 -24.86
N PHE A 164 6.23 2.05 -23.85
CA PHE A 164 6.19 3.41 -23.31
C PHE A 164 6.05 3.36 -21.80
N TRP A 165 7.10 3.75 -21.10
CA TRP A 165 7.19 3.54 -19.66
C TRP A 165 6.76 4.78 -18.88
N SER A 166 6.05 4.56 -17.77
CA SER A 166 5.75 5.56 -16.74
C SER A 166 5.80 4.93 -15.36
N VAL A 167 5.92 5.76 -14.32
CA VAL A 167 5.97 5.31 -12.91
C VAL A 167 4.62 4.76 -12.38
N GLY A 168 3.61 4.62 -13.23
CA GLY A 168 2.24 4.21 -12.84
C GLY A 168 1.37 5.35 -12.30
N GLY A 169 1.80 6.60 -12.53
CA GLY A 169 1.13 7.83 -12.13
C GLY A 169 1.86 9.06 -12.69
N PRO A 170 1.55 10.28 -12.20
CA PRO A 170 2.26 11.48 -12.62
C PRO A 170 3.76 11.40 -12.30
N GLY A 171 4.61 11.79 -13.24
CA GLY A 171 6.06 11.67 -13.08
C GLY A 171 6.81 11.58 -14.41
N PRO A 172 8.14 11.38 -14.36
CA PRO A 172 8.94 11.25 -15.58
C PRO A 172 8.57 9.96 -16.34
N CYS A 173 8.52 10.06 -17.67
CA CYS A 173 8.14 8.99 -18.58
C CYS A 173 8.81 9.16 -19.95
N GLY A 174 8.71 8.14 -20.80
CA GLY A 174 9.21 8.19 -22.17
C GLY A 174 9.08 6.87 -22.92
N PRO A 175 9.41 6.86 -24.22
CA PRO A 175 9.57 5.63 -24.97
C PRO A 175 10.74 4.82 -24.39
N ASP A 176 10.71 3.51 -24.63
CA ASP A 176 11.77 2.62 -24.18
C ASP A 176 12.12 1.57 -25.23
N THR A 177 13.17 0.82 -24.94
CA THR A 177 13.58 -0.37 -25.70
C THR A 177 13.86 -1.49 -24.70
N GLU A 178 13.33 -2.67 -24.97
CA GLU A 178 13.45 -3.82 -24.07
C GLU A 178 14.24 -4.93 -24.73
N MET A 179 15.00 -5.65 -23.93
CA MET A 179 15.84 -6.77 -24.34
C MET A 179 15.21 -8.09 -23.90
N TYR A 180 15.12 -9.00 -24.87
CA TYR A 180 14.51 -10.30 -24.71
C TYR A 180 15.52 -11.41 -24.99
N TYR A 181 15.42 -12.47 -24.18
CA TYR A 181 16.09 -13.73 -24.43
C TYR A 181 15.12 -14.74 -25.04
N ASP A 182 15.52 -15.35 -26.15
CA ASP A 182 14.76 -16.37 -26.87
C ASP A 182 15.19 -17.77 -26.43
N TRP A 183 14.36 -18.43 -25.62
CA TRP A 183 14.58 -19.81 -25.17
C TRP A 183 14.53 -20.82 -26.31
N GLY A 184 13.95 -20.47 -27.45
CA GLY A 184 13.95 -21.28 -28.67
C GLY A 184 12.55 -21.59 -29.18
N GLU A 185 12.47 -21.97 -30.46
CA GLU A 185 11.21 -22.30 -31.11
C GLU A 185 10.49 -23.46 -30.43
N GLU A 186 11.22 -24.37 -29.79
CA GLU A 186 10.69 -25.48 -29.00
C GLU A 186 9.84 -25.03 -27.80
N HIS A 187 10.03 -23.80 -27.32
CA HIS A 187 9.25 -23.16 -26.26
C HIS A 187 8.19 -22.20 -26.81
N GLY A 188 8.09 -22.06 -28.14
CA GLY A 188 7.15 -21.18 -28.82
C GLY A 188 5.76 -21.81 -28.97
N CYS A 189 4.74 -20.96 -29.19
CA CYS A 189 3.37 -21.41 -29.46
C CYS A 189 3.16 -21.95 -30.90
N GLY A 190 4.19 -21.92 -31.75
CA GLY A 190 4.12 -22.35 -33.15
C GLY A 190 3.41 -21.38 -34.10
N GLU A 191 2.86 -20.27 -33.59
CA GLU A 191 2.23 -19.24 -34.41
C GLU A 191 3.27 -18.38 -35.16
N PRO A 192 3.00 -17.94 -36.40
CA PRO A 192 3.95 -17.17 -37.21
C PRO A 192 4.39 -15.83 -36.60
N ASP A 193 3.58 -15.26 -35.71
CA ASP A 193 3.83 -14.00 -35.00
C ASP A 193 4.40 -14.20 -33.59
N CYS A 194 4.86 -15.41 -33.23
CA CYS A 194 5.54 -15.68 -31.97
C CYS A 194 6.87 -14.91 -31.90
N LYS A 195 6.85 -13.77 -31.23
CA LYS A 195 7.95 -12.79 -31.09
C LYS A 195 7.93 -12.16 -29.68
N PRO A 196 8.85 -11.25 -29.31
CA PRO A 196 8.76 -10.48 -28.07
C PRO A 196 7.35 -9.94 -27.75
N SER A 197 6.98 -9.98 -26.48
CA SER A 197 5.62 -9.80 -25.94
C SER A 197 4.54 -10.81 -26.41
N CYS A 198 4.93 -12.04 -26.74
CA CYS A 198 3.95 -13.10 -26.96
C CYS A 198 3.34 -13.58 -25.63
N THR A 199 2.05 -13.34 -25.41
CA THR A 199 1.33 -13.75 -24.19
C THR A 199 0.83 -15.20 -24.22
N ARG A 200 1.12 -15.96 -25.29
CA ARG A 200 0.62 -17.33 -25.49
C ARG A 200 1.62 -18.42 -25.07
N CYS A 201 2.87 -18.06 -24.85
CA CYS A 201 3.95 -18.99 -24.53
C CYS A 201 5.09 -18.27 -23.79
N GLU A 202 6.03 -19.04 -23.23
CA GLU A 202 7.14 -18.53 -22.42
C GLU A 202 8.46 -18.43 -23.20
N ARG A 203 8.43 -18.50 -24.54
CA ARG A 203 9.63 -18.47 -25.38
C ARG A 203 10.52 -17.24 -25.17
N PHE A 204 9.91 -16.06 -25.05
CA PHE A 204 10.63 -14.80 -24.93
C PHE A 204 10.57 -14.29 -23.50
N LEU A 205 11.74 -14.07 -22.90
CA LEU A 205 11.87 -13.52 -21.56
C LEU A 205 12.48 -12.11 -21.63
N GLU A 206 11.69 -11.09 -21.29
CA GLU A 206 12.22 -9.74 -21.05
C GLU A 206 13.11 -9.76 -19.80
N PHE A 207 14.34 -9.25 -19.91
CA PHE A 207 15.27 -9.22 -18.78
C PHE A 207 15.91 -7.85 -18.52
N TRP A 208 15.80 -6.91 -19.46
CA TRP A 208 16.34 -5.56 -19.31
C TRP A 208 15.58 -4.53 -20.16
N ASN A 209 15.09 -3.47 -19.52
CA ASN A 209 14.44 -2.32 -20.14
C ASN A 209 15.32 -1.05 -20.05
N LEU A 210 15.42 -0.29 -21.16
CA LEU A 210 16.07 1.03 -21.27
C LEU A 210 15.02 2.11 -21.57
N VAL A 211 14.67 2.90 -20.57
CA VAL A 211 13.69 3.97 -20.65
C VAL A 211 14.37 5.31 -21.00
N PHE A 212 13.87 5.94 -22.06
CA PHE A 212 14.35 7.22 -22.56
C PHE A 212 13.48 8.35 -22.03
N MET A 213 13.68 8.70 -20.75
CA MET A 213 12.88 9.73 -20.08
C MET A 213 13.11 11.11 -20.68
N GLU A 214 12.10 11.61 -21.38
CA GLU A 214 12.11 12.95 -21.98
C GLU A 214 10.83 13.75 -21.73
N PHE A 215 9.82 13.14 -21.07
CA PHE A 215 8.56 13.79 -20.72
C PHE A 215 8.23 13.65 -19.22
N GLU A 216 7.43 14.59 -18.70
CA GLU A 216 6.67 14.45 -17.45
C GLU A 216 5.20 14.23 -17.81
N LEU A 217 4.62 13.15 -17.29
CA LEU A 217 3.20 12.85 -17.35
C LEU A 217 2.48 13.57 -16.22
N HIS A 218 1.46 14.34 -16.56
CA HIS A 218 0.61 15.06 -15.60
C HIS A 218 -0.64 14.25 -15.24
N VAL A 219 -1.32 14.67 -14.17
CA VAL A 219 -2.55 14.03 -13.66
C VAL A 219 -3.67 14.00 -14.71
N ASP A 220 -3.73 15.01 -15.59
CA ASP A 220 -4.70 15.11 -16.67
C ASP A 220 -4.33 14.30 -17.93
N GLY A 221 -3.22 13.56 -17.88
CA GLY A 221 -2.71 12.74 -18.96
C GLY A 221 -1.85 13.50 -19.98
N THR A 222 -1.63 14.80 -19.80
CA THR A 222 -0.78 15.58 -20.71
C THR A 222 0.72 15.32 -20.49
N LEU A 223 1.51 15.52 -21.54
CA LEU A 223 2.96 15.38 -21.51
C LEU A 223 3.64 16.74 -21.66
N THR A 224 4.64 17.02 -20.83
CA THR A 224 5.54 18.18 -21.00
C THR A 224 7.00 17.73 -21.07
N PRO A 225 7.86 18.38 -21.87
CA PRO A 225 9.28 18.03 -21.93
C PRO A 225 9.97 18.15 -20.56
N LEU A 226 10.83 17.19 -20.23
CA LEU A 226 11.72 17.28 -19.06
C LEU A 226 12.84 18.32 -19.30
N PRO A 227 13.45 18.86 -18.23
CA PRO A 227 14.57 19.81 -18.37
C PRO A 227 15.79 19.25 -19.11
N LYS A 228 15.96 17.93 -19.07
CA LYS A 228 17.02 17.17 -19.73
C LYS A 228 16.44 15.85 -20.23
N GLN A 229 17.00 15.34 -21.32
CA GLN A 229 16.81 13.94 -21.72
C GLN A 229 17.63 13.05 -20.77
N ASN A 230 16.98 12.10 -20.12
CA ASN A 230 17.58 11.23 -19.12
C ASN A 230 17.46 9.77 -19.55
N VAL A 231 18.30 8.92 -18.97
CA VAL A 231 18.18 7.46 -19.13
C VAL A 231 17.91 6.85 -17.77
N ASP A 232 16.92 5.98 -17.76
CA ASP A 232 16.66 5.01 -16.71
C ASP A 232 16.77 3.61 -17.33
N THR A 233 17.26 2.65 -16.56
CA THR A 233 17.25 1.25 -16.98
C THR A 233 16.84 0.37 -15.83
N GLY A 234 16.16 -0.74 -16.12
CA GLY A 234 15.87 -1.78 -15.15
C GLY A 234 16.18 -3.16 -15.70
N MET A 235 17.23 -3.81 -15.20
CA MET A 235 17.52 -5.23 -15.44
C MET A 235 17.09 -6.06 -14.23
N GLY A 236 16.22 -7.05 -14.45
CA GLY A 236 15.81 -7.97 -13.39
C GLY A 236 16.92 -8.96 -13.05
N VAL A 237 17.39 -8.96 -11.80
CA VAL A 237 18.44 -9.89 -11.33
C VAL A 237 17.99 -11.32 -11.52
N GLU A 238 16.78 -11.65 -11.08
CA GLU A 238 16.22 -12.99 -11.08
C GLU A 238 16.06 -13.57 -12.49
N ARG A 239 15.53 -12.76 -13.42
CA ARG A 239 15.36 -13.17 -14.83
C ARG A 239 16.71 -13.32 -15.55
N THR A 240 17.63 -12.39 -15.31
CA THR A 240 18.99 -12.47 -15.90
C THR A 240 19.77 -13.65 -15.32
N ALA A 241 19.61 -13.94 -14.03
CA ALA A 241 20.20 -15.13 -13.41
C ALA A 241 19.66 -16.42 -14.02
N ALA A 242 18.36 -16.48 -14.34
CA ALA A 242 17.74 -17.61 -15.02
C ALA A 242 18.39 -17.88 -16.39
N ILE A 243 18.62 -16.81 -17.18
CA ILE A 243 19.34 -16.88 -18.46
C ILE A 243 20.78 -17.40 -18.26
N LEU A 244 21.54 -16.79 -17.33
CA LEU A 244 22.96 -17.14 -17.09
C LEU A 244 23.15 -18.56 -16.55
N GLN A 245 22.16 -19.07 -15.83
CA GLN A 245 22.15 -20.43 -15.26
C GLN A 245 21.43 -21.44 -16.17
N ASN A 246 20.91 -20.98 -17.30
CA ASN A 246 20.19 -21.78 -18.29
C ASN A 246 19.02 -22.58 -17.69
N VAL A 247 18.19 -21.89 -16.91
CA VAL A 247 16.95 -22.40 -16.31
C VAL A 247 15.77 -21.52 -16.73
N MET A 248 14.65 -22.13 -17.11
CA MET A 248 13.47 -21.41 -17.63
C MET A 248 12.72 -20.63 -16.55
N THR A 249 12.92 -20.99 -15.28
CA THR A 249 12.18 -20.39 -14.17
C THR A 249 13.12 -19.74 -13.16
N VAL A 250 12.74 -18.55 -12.69
CA VAL A 250 13.50 -17.80 -11.69
C VAL A 250 13.64 -18.58 -10.38
N TYR A 251 12.68 -19.48 -10.09
CA TYR A 251 12.67 -20.32 -8.89
C TYR A 251 13.75 -21.41 -8.88
N GLU A 252 14.34 -21.72 -10.04
CA GLU A 252 15.45 -22.66 -10.17
C GLU A 252 16.83 -22.00 -10.03
N THR A 253 16.87 -20.66 -9.91
CA THR A 253 18.12 -19.92 -9.77
C THR A 253 18.69 -20.02 -8.35
N ASP A 254 19.99 -19.78 -8.22
CA ASP A 254 20.69 -19.63 -6.93
C ASP A 254 20.04 -18.62 -5.97
N VAL A 255 19.23 -17.67 -6.49
CA VAL A 255 18.45 -16.72 -5.68
C VAL A 255 17.36 -17.42 -4.86
N TYR A 256 16.77 -18.51 -5.36
CA TYR A 256 15.65 -19.17 -4.69
C TYR A 256 15.97 -20.56 -4.15
N GLN A 257 16.99 -21.23 -4.69
CA GLN A 257 17.28 -22.63 -4.36
C GLN A 257 17.48 -22.89 -2.86
N ALA A 258 18.13 -21.98 -2.13
CA ALA A 258 18.31 -22.13 -0.68
C ALA A 258 16.96 -22.17 0.07
N ILE A 259 16.01 -21.31 -0.33
CA ILE A 259 14.67 -21.24 0.25
C ILE A 259 13.84 -22.46 -0.17
N MET A 260 13.91 -22.85 -1.45
CA MET A 260 13.19 -24.02 -1.97
C MET A 260 13.61 -25.31 -1.27
N LEU A 261 14.91 -25.50 -1.06
CA LEU A 261 15.44 -26.66 -0.33
C LEU A 261 14.99 -26.65 1.13
N TRP A 262 15.02 -25.49 1.78
CA TRP A 262 14.54 -25.37 3.16
C TRP A 262 13.05 -25.71 3.28
N ILE A 263 12.21 -25.26 2.35
CA ILE A 263 10.78 -25.60 2.32
C ILE A 263 10.61 -27.12 2.16
N ALA A 264 11.35 -27.74 1.24
CA ALA A 264 11.26 -29.17 0.98
C ALA A 264 11.69 -30.01 2.19
N ASP A 265 12.77 -29.61 2.87
CA ASP A 265 13.29 -30.30 4.05
C ASP A 265 12.33 -30.20 5.24
N GLU A 266 11.73 -29.03 5.46
CA GLU A 266 10.82 -28.78 6.59
C GLU A 266 9.42 -29.36 6.38
N SER A 267 8.93 -29.39 5.13
CA SER A 267 7.62 -29.94 4.78
C SER A 267 7.64 -31.44 4.49
N GLY A 268 8.79 -31.98 4.08
CA GLY A 268 8.90 -33.33 3.55
C GLY A 268 8.29 -33.51 2.16
N VAL A 269 7.94 -32.43 1.47
CA VAL A 269 7.35 -32.40 0.12
C VAL A 269 8.31 -31.69 -0.82
N ALA A 270 8.73 -32.31 -1.92
CA ALA A 270 9.70 -31.70 -2.83
C ALA A 270 9.04 -30.77 -3.86
N TYR A 271 9.81 -29.78 -4.32
CA TYR A 271 9.44 -28.97 -5.47
C TYR A 271 9.27 -29.85 -6.71
N GLY A 272 8.14 -29.71 -7.41
CA GLY A 272 7.82 -30.52 -8.59
C GLY A 272 7.10 -31.85 -8.31
N ASP A 273 6.92 -32.25 -7.05
CA ASP A 273 6.20 -33.51 -6.71
C ASP A 273 4.74 -33.50 -7.19
N SER A 274 4.10 -32.33 -7.19
CA SER A 274 2.79 -32.09 -7.77
C SER A 274 2.63 -30.64 -8.22
N PRO A 275 1.60 -30.29 -9.01
CA PRO A 275 1.28 -28.91 -9.33
C PRO A 275 1.03 -28.05 -8.08
N GLU A 276 0.39 -28.61 -7.06
CA GLU A 276 0.13 -27.95 -5.79
C GLU A 276 1.43 -27.70 -5.01
N ALA A 277 2.31 -28.70 -4.93
CA ALA A 277 3.61 -28.55 -4.28
C ALA A 277 4.45 -27.48 -4.98
N THR A 278 4.46 -27.49 -6.32
CA THR A 278 5.14 -26.48 -7.15
C THR A 278 4.62 -25.07 -6.86
N LYS A 279 3.29 -24.87 -6.90
CA LYS A 279 2.67 -23.57 -6.60
C LYS A 279 3.01 -23.09 -5.18
N ALA A 280 2.89 -23.98 -4.19
CA ALA A 280 3.14 -23.64 -2.79
C ALA A 280 4.59 -23.22 -2.55
N HIS A 281 5.55 -23.97 -3.08
CA HIS A 281 6.98 -23.64 -3.00
C HIS A 281 7.30 -22.28 -3.62
N ARG A 282 6.78 -22.00 -4.82
CA ARG A 282 6.96 -20.71 -5.51
C ARG A 282 6.44 -19.55 -4.67
N ILE A 283 5.20 -19.65 -4.19
CA ILE A 283 4.58 -18.62 -3.35
C ILE A 283 5.36 -18.43 -2.05
N LEU A 284 5.68 -19.51 -1.33
CA LEU A 284 6.41 -19.43 -0.07
C LEU A 284 7.79 -18.78 -0.25
N ALA A 285 8.50 -19.11 -1.32
CA ALA A 285 9.84 -18.58 -1.54
C ALA A 285 9.81 -17.08 -1.93
N ASP A 286 8.91 -16.69 -2.85
CA ASP A 286 8.72 -15.29 -3.23
C ASP A 286 8.20 -14.44 -2.06
N HIS A 287 7.08 -14.86 -1.45
CA HIS A 287 6.47 -14.12 -0.35
C HIS A 287 7.36 -14.12 0.89
N GLY A 288 8.14 -15.17 1.11
CA GLY A 288 9.16 -15.24 2.14
C GLY A 288 10.19 -14.12 2.02
N ARG A 289 10.73 -13.90 0.80
CA ARG A 289 11.60 -12.74 0.52
C ARG A 289 10.85 -11.43 0.70
N GLY A 290 9.69 -11.29 0.07
CA GLY A 290 8.91 -10.05 0.08
C GLY A 290 8.51 -9.57 1.47
N MET A 291 7.97 -10.46 2.32
CA MET A 291 7.57 -10.10 3.68
C MET A 291 8.77 -9.79 4.58
N THR A 292 9.89 -10.48 4.38
CA THR A 292 11.14 -10.24 5.13
C THR A 292 11.66 -8.82 4.86
N PHE A 293 11.75 -8.42 3.59
CA PHE A 293 12.17 -7.08 3.23
C PHE A 293 11.17 -5.99 3.61
N LEU A 294 9.87 -6.25 3.50
CA LEU A 294 8.84 -5.31 3.96
C LEU A 294 8.94 -5.05 5.47
N ALA A 295 9.11 -6.11 6.28
CA ALA A 295 9.30 -5.98 7.71
C ALA A 295 10.60 -5.24 8.05
N ALA A 296 11.70 -5.54 7.34
CA ALA A 296 12.97 -4.84 7.50
C ALA A 296 12.87 -3.33 7.23
N ASP A 297 12.02 -2.91 6.29
CA ASP A 297 11.76 -1.50 5.99
C ASP A 297 10.63 -0.90 6.87
N GLY A 298 10.26 -1.56 7.96
CA GLY A 298 9.33 -1.06 8.97
C GLY A 298 7.84 -1.19 8.62
N VAL A 299 7.49 -2.05 7.65
CA VAL A 299 6.08 -2.30 7.30
C VAL A 299 5.51 -3.41 8.19
N ALA A 300 4.55 -3.06 9.04
CA ALA A 300 3.79 -4.00 9.85
C ALA A 300 2.39 -4.30 9.24
N PRO A 301 1.84 -5.52 9.44
CA PRO A 301 0.49 -5.87 9.00
C PRO A 301 -0.60 -4.93 9.53
N SER A 302 -1.49 -4.46 8.65
CA SER A 302 -2.62 -3.57 8.99
C SER A 302 -3.82 -3.80 8.05
N ASN A 303 -4.91 -3.07 8.26
CA ASN A 303 -6.12 -3.19 7.43
C ASN A 303 -6.05 -2.34 6.14
N GLU A 304 -5.08 -1.44 6.00
CA GLU A 304 -5.04 -0.47 4.89
C GLU A 304 -3.60 -0.20 4.38
N GLY A 305 -3.51 0.30 3.15
CA GLY A 305 -2.24 0.71 2.55
C GLY A 305 -1.18 -0.40 2.52
N ARG A 306 0.07 -0.05 2.87
CA ARG A 306 1.22 -1.00 2.85
C ARG A 306 1.04 -2.15 3.83
N GLY A 307 0.45 -1.90 4.99
CA GLY A 307 0.21 -2.95 5.98
C GLY A 307 -0.83 -3.96 5.53
N TYR A 308 -1.80 -3.55 4.70
CA TYR A 308 -2.71 -4.48 4.04
C TYR A 308 -1.98 -5.35 3.00
N VAL A 309 -1.05 -4.79 2.22
CA VAL A 309 -0.20 -5.57 1.29
C VAL A 309 0.61 -6.62 2.04
N MET A 310 1.34 -6.20 3.09
CA MET A 310 2.14 -7.09 3.94
C MET A 310 1.29 -8.23 4.52
N ARG A 311 0.10 -7.88 5.03
CA ARG A 311 -0.86 -8.86 5.53
C ARG A 311 -1.30 -9.85 4.44
N ARG A 312 -1.60 -9.38 3.23
CA ARG A 312 -2.04 -10.25 2.12
C ARG A 312 -0.96 -11.27 1.75
N VAL A 313 0.29 -10.82 1.63
CA VAL A 313 1.47 -11.66 1.34
C VAL A 313 1.65 -12.74 2.42
N ILE A 314 1.66 -12.34 3.70
CA ILE A 314 1.78 -13.28 4.83
C ILE A 314 0.65 -14.31 4.80
N ARG A 315 -0.60 -13.88 4.64
CA ARG A 315 -1.76 -14.79 4.70
C ARG A 315 -1.78 -15.80 3.56
N ARG A 316 -1.38 -15.39 2.35
CA ARG A 316 -1.22 -16.30 1.20
C ARG A 316 -0.08 -17.28 1.43
N ALA A 317 1.05 -16.83 1.99
CA ALA A 317 2.14 -17.72 2.40
C ALA A 317 1.68 -18.75 3.44
N VAL A 318 0.97 -18.32 4.50
CA VAL A 318 0.48 -19.21 5.56
C VAL A 318 -0.49 -20.26 5.03
N GLN A 319 -1.36 -19.88 4.09
CA GLN A 319 -2.28 -20.82 3.45
C GLN A 319 -1.53 -21.87 2.60
N GLN A 320 -0.50 -21.47 1.85
CA GLN A 320 0.30 -22.40 1.04
C GLN A 320 1.19 -23.30 1.90
N ALA A 321 1.73 -22.79 3.00
CA ALA A 321 2.47 -23.59 3.98
C ALA A 321 1.60 -24.69 4.60
N ALA A 322 0.35 -24.38 4.97
CA ALA A 322 -0.58 -25.38 5.45
C ALA A 322 -0.86 -26.48 4.40
N ARG A 323 -0.85 -26.13 3.11
CA ARG A 323 -1.08 -27.08 2.00
C ARG A 323 0.05 -28.09 1.84
N VAL A 324 1.30 -27.69 2.07
CA VAL A 324 2.46 -28.59 2.05
C VAL A 324 2.78 -29.21 3.41
N GLY A 325 1.99 -28.90 4.45
CA GLY A 325 2.16 -29.49 5.78
C GLY A 325 3.31 -28.90 6.60
N LEU A 326 3.66 -27.63 6.37
CA LEU A 326 4.61 -26.92 7.22
C LEU A 326 3.99 -26.65 8.60
N GLU A 327 4.66 -27.11 9.65
CA GLU A 327 4.22 -26.93 11.04
C GLU A 327 4.69 -25.57 11.60
N PRO A 328 3.77 -24.71 12.06
CA PRO A 328 4.11 -23.40 12.60
C PRO A 328 4.80 -23.49 13.98
N PRO A 329 5.62 -22.48 14.36
CA PRO A 329 5.96 -21.28 13.58
C PRO A 329 7.07 -21.57 12.55
N TYR A 330 6.83 -21.16 11.31
CA TYR A 330 7.81 -21.32 10.21
C TYR A 330 8.17 -19.99 9.54
N LEU A 331 7.37 -18.93 9.65
CA LEU A 331 7.68 -17.67 8.96
C LEU A 331 8.95 -17.00 9.48
N ALA A 332 9.18 -17.03 10.80
CA ALA A 332 10.43 -16.53 11.38
C ALA A 332 11.65 -17.32 10.88
N ARG A 333 11.55 -18.65 10.83
CA ARG A 333 12.63 -19.53 10.35
C ARG A 333 12.90 -19.35 8.86
N LEU A 334 11.83 -19.20 8.06
CA LEU A 334 11.92 -18.86 6.64
C LEU A 334 12.61 -17.51 6.45
N SER A 335 12.28 -16.51 7.26
CA SER A 335 12.94 -15.20 7.20
C SER A 335 14.43 -15.29 7.54
N ASP A 336 14.85 -16.18 8.45
CA ASP A 336 16.28 -16.38 8.73
C ASP A 336 17.05 -16.88 7.51
N VAL A 337 16.47 -17.79 6.72
CA VAL A 337 17.08 -18.27 5.46
C VAL A 337 17.28 -17.10 4.50
N VAL A 338 16.27 -16.23 4.37
CA VAL A 338 16.36 -15.02 3.53
C VAL A 338 17.43 -14.06 4.05
N ILE A 339 17.47 -13.79 5.35
CA ILE A 339 18.45 -12.89 5.96
C ILE A 339 19.88 -13.42 5.74
N GLU A 340 20.13 -14.71 5.99
CA GLU A 340 21.44 -15.31 5.78
C GLU A 340 21.92 -15.19 4.33
N GLN A 341 21.01 -15.38 3.37
CA GLN A 341 21.31 -15.28 1.95
C GLN A 341 21.61 -13.83 1.50
N MET A 342 20.91 -12.85 2.09
CA MET A 342 20.84 -11.49 1.55
C MET A 342 21.59 -10.43 2.37
N LYS A 343 21.96 -10.71 3.63
CA LYS A 343 22.57 -9.73 4.56
C LYS A 343 23.87 -9.08 4.07
N SER A 344 24.61 -9.71 3.16
CA SER A 344 25.82 -9.11 2.60
C SER A 344 25.51 -7.92 1.67
N GLY A 345 24.38 -7.95 0.98
CA GLY A 345 23.90 -6.85 0.12
C GLY A 345 22.98 -5.88 0.85
N TYR A 346 22.31 -6.35 1.89
CA TYR A 346 21.29 -5.63 2.65
C TYR A 346 21.52 -5.79 4.16
N PRO A 347 22.49 -5.06 4.74
CA PRO A 347 22.83 -5.18 6.16
C PRO A 347 21.66 -4.92 7.10
N GLU A 348 20.69 -4.10 6.66
CA GLU A 348 19.48 -3.78 7.44
C GLU A 348 18.65 -5.02 7.80
N LEU A 349 18.77 -6.11 7.03
CA LEU A 349 18.12 -7.38 7.33
C LEU A 349 18.63 -8.02 8.62
N GLU A 350 19.95 -7.95 8.84
CA GLU A 350 20.56 -8.45 10.08
C GLU A 350 20.30 -7.47 11.23
N GLU A 351 20.41 -6.17 10.97
CA GLU A 351 20.16 -5.13 11.97
C GLU A 351 18.73 -5.19 12.53
N HIS A 352 17.75 -5.56 11.69
CA HIS A 352 16.34 -5.64 12.06
C HIS A 352 15.84 -7.09 12.23
N ARG A 353 16.72 -8.09 12.35
CA ARG A 353 16.34 -9.52 12.44
C ARG A 353 15.27 -9.78 13.50
N ASP A 354 15.47 -9.28 14.72
CA ASP A 354 14.55 -9.51 15.83
C ASP A 354 13.17 -8.88 15.57
N GLU A 355 13.13 -7.69 14.95
CA GLU A 355 11.90 -7.00 14.56
C GLU A 355 11.13 -7.78 13.49
N ILE A 356 11.85 -8.24 12.46
CA ILE A 356 11.30 -9.06 11.37
C ILE A 356 10.65 -10.32 11.94
N GLN A 357 11.39 -11.09 12.74
CA GLN A 357 10.89 -12.33 13.33
C GLN A 357 9.66 -12.10 14.19
N ARG A 358 9.66 -11.05 15.00
CA ARG A 358 8.55 -10.70 15.89
C ARG A 358 7.27 -10.35 15.11
N ILE A 359 7.39 -9.50 14.08
CA ILE A 359 6.26 -9.10 13.22
C ILE A 359 5.66 -10.32 12.52
N LEU A 360 6.51 -11.16 11.92
CA LEU A 360 6.06 -12.32 11.15
C LEU A 360 5.40 -13.38 12.06
N THR A 361 6.01 -13.67 13.22
CA THR A 361 5.45 -14.62 14.19
C THR A 361 4.08 -14.16 14.70
N ALA A 362 3.94 -12.88 15.03
CA ALA A 362 2.69 -12.34 15.56
C ALA A 362 1.53 -12.45 14.56
N GLU A 363 1.76 -12.20 13.27
CA GLU A 363 0.71 -12.35 12.25
C GLU A 363 0.47 -13.83 11.88
N GLU A 364 1.51 -14.68 11.88
CA GLU A 364 1.37 -16.14 11.68
C GLU A 364 0.44 -16.75 12.73
N GLU A 365 0.69 -16.48 14.02
CA GLU A 365 -0.13 -17.00 15.12
C GLU A 365 -1.56 -16.46 15.09
N ARG A 366 -1.71 -15.16 14.79
CA ARG A 366 -3.01 -14.50 14.70
C ARG A 366 -3.83 -15.09 13.56
N PHE A 367 -3.23 -15.23 12.38
CA PHE A 367 -3.92 -15.68 11.19
C PHE A 367 -4.12 -17.21 11.16
N GLY A 368 -3.19 -18.01 11.68
CA GLY A 368 -3.33 -19.47 11.70
C GLY A 368 -4.63 -19.95 12.36
N LYS A 369 -5.03 -19.32 13.47
CA LYS A 369 -6.32 -19.59 14.15
C LYS A 369 -7.54 -19.22 13.30
N THR A 370 -7.42 -18.14 12.51
CA THR A 370 -8.46 -17.69 11.57
C THR A 370 -8.54 -18.62 10.37
N LEU A 371 -7.39 -19.01 9.80
CA LEU A 371 -7.29 -19.91 8.66
C LEU A 371 -7.95 -21.26 8.96
N GLU A 372 -7.63 -21.88 10.08
CA GLU A 372 -8.19 -23.20 10.45
C GLU A 372 -9.73 -23.20 10.54
N ARG A 373 -10.31 -22.12 11.06
CA ARG A 373 -11.78 -21.96 11.15
C ARG A 373 -12.39 -21.60 9.81
N GLY A 374 -11.76 -20.69 9.07
CA GLY A 374 -12.22 -20.22 7.77
C GLY A 374 -12.19 -21.32 6.71
N MET A 375 -11.12 -22.13 6.67
CA MET A 375 -11.00 -23.28 5.76
C MET A 375 -12.13 -24.29 5.98
N ARG A 376 -12.44 -24.65 7.24
CA ARG A 376 -13.54 -25.57 7.53
C ARG A 376 -14.87 -25.07 6.98
N LEU A 377 -15.18 -23.79 7.18
CA LEU A 377 -16.41 -23.20 6.66
C LEU A 377 -16.39 -23.09 5.13
N PHE A 378 -15.25 -22.73 4.54
CA PHE A 378 -15.09 -22.69 3.08
C PHE A 378 -15.37 -24.06 2.46
N GLU A 379 -14.84 -25.13 3.03
CA GLU A 379 -15.10 -26.51 2.60
C GLU A 379 -16.59 -26.84 2.66
N GLU A 380 -17.25 -26.54 3.78
CA GLU A 380 -18.70 -26.75 3.93
C GLU A 380 -19.53 -25.96 2.90
N ILE A 381 -19.10 -24.77 2.52
CA ILE A 381 -19.77 -23.96 1.47
C ILE A 381 -19.53 -24.58 0.10
N ALA A 382 -18.27 -24.90 -0.22
CA ALA A 382 -17.88 -25.42 -1.52
C ALA A 382 -18.48 -26.81 -1.81
N GLU A 383 -18.66 -27.66 -0.79
CA GLU A 383 -19.28 -28.99 -0.93
C GLU A 383 -20.77 -28.94 -1.31
N LYS A 384 -21.47 -27.83 -1.03
CA LYS A 384 -22.89 -27.68 -1.39
C LYS A 384 -23.10 -27.59 -2.92
N GLY A 385 -22.05 -27.27 -3.67
CA GLY A 385 -22.07 -27.08 -5.11
C GLY A 385 -22.66 -25.73 -5.54
N GLY A 386 -22.19 -25.23 -6.69
CA GLY A 386 -22.52 -23.89 -7.19
C GLY A 386 -21.55 -22.80 -6.71
N ASP A 387 -21.66 -21.62 -7.30
CA ASP A 387 -20.80 -20.47 -6.97
C ASP A 387 -21.03 -20.01 -5.52
N ILE A 388 -19.98 -19.45 -4.91
CA ILE A 388 -20.02 -18.92 -3.55
C ILE A 388 -20.88 -17.65 -3.52
N SER A 389 -21.96 -17.68 -2.73
CA SER A 389 -22.85 -16.53 -2.57
C SER A 389 -22.16 -15.34 -1.91
N GLY A 390 -22.67 -14.13 -2.14
CA GLY A 390 -22.11 -12.94 -1.49
C GLY A 390 -22.33 -12.96 0.03
N GLU A 391 -23.41 -13.59 0.49
CA GLU A 391 -23.69 -13.82 1.92
C GLU A 391 -22.68 -14.77 2.57
N ASP A 392 -22.33 -15.87 1.89
CA ASP A 392 -21.32 -16.83 2.39
C ASP A 392 -19.92 -16.20 2.40
N ALA A 393 -19.54 -15.48 1.33
CA ALA A 393 -18.29 -14.72 1.28
C ALA A 393 -18.25 -13.63 2.37
N PHE A 394 -19.38 -12.94 2.60
CA PHE A 394 -19.51 -11.94 3.65
C PHE A 394 -19.39 -12.57 5.03
N ARG A 395 -20.00 -13.73 5.25
CA ARG A 395 -19.90 -14.49 6.49
C ARG A 395 -18.46 -14.93 6.77
N LEU A 396 -17.77 -15.49 5.77
CA LEU A 396 -16.35 -15.86 5.86
C LEU A 396 -15.50 -14.66 6.30
N HIS A 397 -15.69 -13.51 5.65
CA HIS A 397 -14.95 -12.29 5.94
C HIS A 397 -15.30 -11.67 7.30
N ASP A 398 -16.56 -11.31 7.52
CA ASP A 398 -16.98 -10.51 8.67
C ASP A 398 -17.00 -11.32 9.98
N THR A 399 -17.48 -12.57 9.93
CA THR A 399 -17.64 -13.39 11.14
C THR A 399 -16.35 -14.13 11.51
N TYR A 400 -15.62 -14.64 10.51
CA TYR A 400 -14.45 -15.51 10.75
C TYR A 400 -13.12 -14.82 10.46
N GLY A 401 -13.13 -13.60 9.89
CA GLY A 401 -11.92 -12.86 9.52
C GLY A 401 -11.20 -13.44 8.30
N PHE A 402 -11.88 -14.31 7.53
CA PHE A 402 -11.33 -15.02 6.39
C PHE A 402 -11.32 -14.09 5.15
N PRO A 403 -10.13 -13.72 4.63
CA PRO A 403 -10.03 -12.74 3.54
C PRO A 403 -10.83 -13.13 2.30
N LEU A 404 -11.44 -12.13 1.64
CA LEU A 404 -12.15 -12.34 0.38
C LEU A 404 -11.18 -12.86 -0.70
N GLU A 405 -9.94 -12.39 -0.69
CA GLU A 405 -8.90 -12.73 -1.66
C GLU A 405 -8.56 -14.23 -1.57
N LEU A 406 -8.46 -14.78 -0.37
CA LEU A 406 -8.27 -16.23 -0.16
C LEU A 406 -9.51 -17.02 -0.56
N THR A 407 -10.71 -16.49 -0.29
CA THR A 407 -11.97 -17.10 -0.73
C THR A 407 -12.02 -17.21 -2.26
N ARG A 408 -11.65 -16.13 -2.97
CA ARG A 408 -11.56 -16.07 -4.44
C ARG A 408 -10.54 -17.06 -4.98
N GLU A 409 -9.36 -17.13 -4.37
CA GLU A 409 -8.31 -18.05 -4.79
C GLU A 409 -8.75 -19.51 -4.67
N LEU A 410 -9.26 -19.90 -3.51
CA LEU A 410 -9.73 -21.27 -3.25
C LEU A 410 -10.94 -21.64 -4.12
N ALA A 411 -11.85 -20.68 -4.38
CA ALA A 411 -12.98 -20.89 -5.27
C ALA A 411 -12.51 -21.18 -6.70
N ARG A 412 -11.56 -20.40 -7.23
CA ARG A 412 -10.99 -20.61 -8.57
C ARG A 412 -10.34 -21.98 -8.72
N GLU A 413 -9.63 -22.46 -7.70
CA GLU A 413 -9.03 -23.81 -7.71
C GLU A 413 -10.08 -24.93 -7.81
N ARG A 414 -11.32 -24.67 -7.37
CA ARG A 414 -12.46 -25.59 -7.49
C ARG A 414 -13.34 -25.31 -8.71
N ALA A 415 -12.90 -24.41 -9.60
CA ALA A 415 -13.70 -23.91 -10.71
C ALA A 415 -15.07 -23.34 -10.28
N LEU A 416 -15.11 -22.72 -9.08
CA LEU A 416 -16.26 -22.00 -8.54
C LEU A 416 -16.09 -20.49 -8.69
N GLY A 417 -17.18 -19.77 -8.95
CA GLY A 417 -17.24 -18.31 -8.87
C GLY A 417 -17.48 -17.80 -7.45
N VAL A 418 -17.30 -16.49 -7.25
CA VAL A 418 -17.69 -15.78 -6.02
C VAL A 418 -18.54 -14.59 -6.43
N ASN A 419 -19.70 -14.40 -5.80
CA ASN A 419 -20.56 -13.24 -6.05
C ASN A 419 -20.04 -11.99 -5.31
N GLU A 420 -19.04 -11.34 -5.89
CA GLU A 420 -18.37 -10.16 -5.33
C GLU A 420 -19.27 -8.91 -5.29
N GLU A 421 -20.21 -8.78 -6.23
CA GLU A 421 -21.15 -7.66 -6.26
C GLU A 421 -22.05 -7.68 -5.03
N GLU A 422 -22.60 -8.85 -4.70
CA GLU A 422 -23.43 -9.03 -3.52
C GLU A 422 -22.62 -8.87 -2.22
N PHE A 423 -21.41 -9.41 -2.15
CA PHE A 423 -20.48 -9.18 -1.04
C PHE A 423 -20.26 -7.68 -0.80
N THR A 424 -19.95 -6.94 -1.87
CA THR A 424 -19.69 -5.50 -1.81
C THR A 424 -20.91 -4.74 -1.30
N ARG A 425 -22.10 -5.08 -1.81
CA ARG A 425 -23.36 -4.52 -1.33
C ARG A 425 -23.59 -4.78 0.16
N LEU A 426 -23.28 -5.98 0.66
CA LEU A 426 -23.42 -6.32 2.08
C LEU A 426 -22.43 -5.54 2.96
N MET A 427 -21.18 -5.39 2.50
CA MET A 427 -20.17 -4.55 3.15
C MET A 427 -20.61 -3.07 3.22
N GLU A 428 -21.21 -2.55 2.14
CA GLU A 428 -21.78 -1.21 2.12
C GLU A 428 -22.95 -1.06 3.08
N VAL A 429 -23.87 -2.03 3.11
CA VAL A 429 -24.99 -2.04 4.07
C VAL A 429 -24.49 -2.02 5.51
N GLN A 430 -23.44 -2.78 5.83
CA GLN A 430 -22.82 -2.79 7.16
C GLN A 430 -22.17 -1.44 7.50
N ARG A 431 -21.39 -0.86 6.58
CA ARG A 431 -20.81 0.49 6.75
C ARG A 431 -21.89 1.56 6.91
N THR A 432 -22.96 1.48 6.14
CA THR A 432 -24.07 2.43 6.17
C THR A 432 -24.92 2.26 7.41
N ARG A 433 -25.13 1.04 7.93
CA ARG A 433 -25.78 0.83 9.25
C ARG A 433 -24.96 1.45 10.39
N SER A 434 -23.64 1.41 10.27
CA SER A 434 -22.73 2.02 11.25
C SER A 434 -22.68 3.56 11.18
N ARG A 435 -23.09 4.15 10.04
CA ARG A 435 -23.10 5.62 9.79
C ARG A 435 -24.51 6.25 9.78
N GLY A 436 -25.55 5.48 9.44
CA GLY A 436 -26.89 5.96 9.09
C GLY A 436 -27.78 6.30 10.29
N ALA A 437 -27.40 5.91 11.51
CA ALA A 437 -28.02 6.43 12.72
C ALA A 437 -27.61 7.88 13.02
N MET A 438 -26.40 8.30 12.62
CA MET A 438 -25.91 9.68 12.83
C MET A 438 -26.39 10.66 11.75
N SER A 439 -26.48 10.24 10.48
CA SER A 439 -26.75 11.18 9.37
C SER A 439 -28.18 11.73 9.32
N LYS A 440 -29.19 10.99 9.78
CA LYS A 440 -30.59 11.47 9.74
C LYS A 440 -30.89 12.59 10.73
N ASP A 441 -30.25 12.57 11.90
CA ASP A 441 -30.43 13.61 12.90
C ASP A 441 -29.66 14.88 12.53
N ASP A 442 -28.48 14.74 11.91
CA ASP A 442 -27.74 15.87 11.31
C ASP A 442 -28.54 16.59 10.20
N ASP A 443 -29.15 15.84 9.27
CA ASP A 443 -29.95 16.41 8.18
C ASP A 443 -31.15 17.21 8.71
N ARG A 444 -31.86 16.67 9.70
CA ARG A 444 -32.99 17.35 10.36
C ARG A 444 -32.53 18.62 11.09
N ALA A 445 -31.43 18.55 11.84
CA ALA A 445 -30.85 19.69 12.53
C ALA A 445 -30.42 20.80 11.56
N ALA A 446 -29.88 20.42 10.39
CA ALA A 446 -29.50 21.34 9.32
C ALA A 446 -30.72 22.05 8.70
N GLU A 447 -31.79 21.31 8.41
CA GLU A 447 -33.05 21.89 7.89
C GLU A 447 -33.67 22.89 8.88
N PHE A 448 -33.77 22.51 10.16
CA PHE A 448 -34.27 23.37 11.23
C PHE A 448 -33.44 24.66 11.34
N ALA A 449 -32.11 24.53 11.37
CA ALA A 449 -31.23 25.69 11.51
C ALA A 449 -31.29 26.63 10.31
N LYS A 450 -31.47 26.10 9.11
CA LYS A 450 -31.68 26.89 7.89
C LYS A 450 -33.03 27.61 7.92
N ALA A 451 -34.09 26.94 8.38
CA ALA A 451 -35.42 27.52 8.51
C ALA A 451 -35.49 28.65 9.54
N ALA A 452 -34.68 28.58 10.61
CA ALA A 452 -34.58 29.64 11.61
C ALA A 452 -34.09 30.99 11.06
N GLY A 453 -33.31 31.00 9.96
CA GLY A 453 -32.94 32.21 9.24
C GLY A 453 -31.93 33.13 9.95
N PHE A 454 -31.23 32.66 10.98
CA PHE A 454 -30.13 33.37 11.64
C PHE A 454 -29.04 32.41 12.12
N ARG A 455 -27.81 32.90 12.31
CA ARG A 455 -26.69 32.15 12.90
C ARG A 455 -26.59 32.37 14.41
N THR A 456 -26.24 31.34 15.16
CA THR A 456 -25.94 31.44 16.59
C THR A 456 -24.52 31.94 16.81
N GLU A 457 -24.33 32.93 17.68
CA GLU A 457 -23.00 33.36 18.13
C GLU A 457 -22.48 32.40 19.21
N PHE A 458 -21.41 31.65 18.90
CA PHE A 458 -20.78 30.77 19.87
C PHE A 458 -19.84 31.56 20.78
N VAL A 459 -20.18 31.64 22.07
CA VAL A 459 -19.44 32.38 23.11
C VAL A 459 -18.80 31.44 24.14
N GLY A 460 -18.82 30.14 23.86
CA GLY A 460 -18.34 29.10 24.77
C GLY A 460 -16.83 29.10 25.03
N PHE A 461 -16.05 29.90 24.29
CA PHE A 461 -14.62 30.08 24.54
C PHE A 461 -14.37 30.98 25.77
N GLU A 462 -15.16 32.03 25.97
CA GLU A 462 -15.00 32.93 27.11
C GLU A 462 -16.03 32.75 28.22
N LYS A 463 -17.24 32.26 27.88
CA LYS A 463 -18.38 32.22 28.80
C LYS A 463 -18.97 30.81 28.90
N THR A 464 -19.26 30.37 30.12
CA THR A 464 -20.02 29.14 30.39
C THR A 464 -21.40 29.42 30.98
N ASP A 465 -21.76 30.69 31.15
CA ASP A 465 -23.02 31.15 31.73
C ASP A 465 -23.44 32.43 31.01
N VAL A 466 -24.56 32.38 30.28
CA VAL A 466 -24.96 33.43 29.35
C VAL A 466 -26.47 33.65 29.43
N LEU A 467 -26.88 34.91 29.60
CA LEU A 467 -28.28 35.29 29.40
C LEU A 467 -28.51 35.53 27.91
N THR A 468 -29.39 34.75 27.29
CA THR A 468 -29.61 34.72 25.84
C THR A 468 -31.11 34.57 25.52
N GLN A 469 -31.43 34.40 24.24
CA GLN A 469 -32.80 34.19 23.78
C GLN A 469 -32.86 32.93 22.89
N ILE A 470 -33.93 32.15 23.04
CA ILE A 470 -34.30 31.10 22.08
C ILE A 470 -34.84 31.79 20.83
N GLY A 471 -34.04 31.86 19.77
CA GLY A 471 -34.45 32.53 18.52
C GLY A 471 -35.32 31.65 17.62
N ALA A 472 -35.22 30.32 17.73
CA ALA A 472 -36.10 29.36 17.07
C ALA A 472 -36.23 28.09 17.93
N LEU A 473 -37.39 27.45 17.86
CA LEU A 473 -37.70 26.21 18.57
C LEU A 473 -38.62 25.32 17.72
N GLU A 474 -38.35 24.01 17.69
CA GLU A 474 -39.20 22.99 17.09
C GLU A 474 -39.32 21.80 18.05
N GLU A 475 -40.54 21.40 18.43
CA GLU A 475 -40.75 20.18 19.22
C GLU A 475 -40.49 18.95 18.36
N ILE A 476 -39.70 18.01 18.89
CA ILE A 476 -39.29 16.82 18.14
C ILE A 476 -39.88 15.50 18.68
N GLY A 477 -40.69 15.59 19.74
CA GLY A 477 -41.38 14.47 20.39
C GLY A 477 -40.73 14.05 21.72
N GLU A 478 -41.46 13.31 22.55
CA GLU A 478 -40.94 12.71 23.80
C GLU A 478 -40.32 13.70 24.81
N GLY A 479 -40.83 14.94 24.85
CA GLY A 479 -40.28 16.00 25.72
C GLY A 479 -38.95 16.57 25.22
N LEU A 480 -38.55 16.28 23.98
CA LEU A 480 -37.41 16.86 23.31
C LEU A 480 -37.83 17.99 22.37
N PHE A 481 -36.98 19.01 22.27
CA PHE A 481 -37.10 20.07 21.27
C PHE A 481 -35.75 20.49 20.72
N GLN A 482 -35.73 20.85 19.44
CA GLN A 482 -34.62 21.55 18.81
C GLN A 482 -34.73 23.03 19.10
N ALA A 483 -33.60 23.68 19.39
CA ALA A 483 -33.53 25.10 19.66
C ALA A 483 -32.29 25.74 19.01
N LYS A 484 -32.44 27.01 18.62
CA LYS A 484 -31.32 27.90 18.31
C LYS A 484 -31.29 29.06 19.26
N LEU A 485 -30.15 29.26 19.91
CA LEU A 485 -29.91 30.39 20.80
C LEU A 485 -29.28 31.55 20.00
N ARG A 486 -29.47 32.79 20.45
CA ARG A 486 -28.79 33.96 19.85
C ARG A 486 -27.29 33.93 20.17
N GLU A 487 -26.97 33.78 21.45
CA GLU A 487 -25.63 33.45 21.97
C GLU A 487 -25.69 32.06 22.62
N SER A 488 -24.71 31.19 22.36
CA SER A 488 -24.64 29.84 22.94
C SER A 488 -23.27 29.56 23.57
N PRO A 489 -23.23 29.11 24.84
CA PRO A 489 -21.99 28.62 25.46
C PRO A 489 -21.69 27.15 25.14
N PHE A 490 -22.60 26.40 24.53
CA PHE A 490 -22.52 24.94 24.39
C PHE A 490 -21.60 24.51 23.24
N TYR A 491 -20.53 23.79 23.56
CA TYR A 491 -19.60 23.24 22.58
C TYR A 491 -20.21 22.02 21.91
N VAL A 492 -20.17 22.05 20.59
CA VAL A 492 -20.66 20.98 19.71
C VAL A 492 -19.62 19.87 19.62
N ALA A 493 -20.04 18.60 19.69
CA ALA A 493 -19.15 17.46 19.52
C ALA A 493 -18.25 17.61 18.28
N GLY A 494 -16.96 17.34 18.44
CA GLY A 494 -15.98 17.49 17.36
C GLY A 494 -14.54 17.36 17.84
N GLY A 495 -13.65 16.90 16.95
CA GLY A 495 -12.24 16.69 17.27
C GLY A 495 -12.00 15.66 18.40
N GLY A 496 -12.93 14.70 18.57
CA GLY A 496 -12.90 13.72 19.65
C GLY A 496 -13.59 14.18 20.94
N GLN A 497 -13.96 15.46 21.07
CA GLN A 497 -14.68 15.96 22.24
C GLN A 497 -16.18 15.72 22.12
N VAL A 498 -16.82 15.28 23.21
CA VAL A 498 -18.27 15.13 23.29
C VAL A 498 -18.96 16.49 23.43
N THR A 499 -20.25 16.55 23.08
CA THR A 499 -21.12 17.71 23.35
C THR A 499 -21.08 18.06 24.84
N ASP A 500 -21.09 19.34 25.15
CA ASP A 500 -21.17 19.78 26.55
C ASP A 500 -22.42 19.25 27.24
N ALA A 501 -22.34 19.04 28.55
CA ALA A 501 -23.51 18.85 29.39
C ALA A 501 -23.83 20.17 30.12
N GLY A 502 -25.10 20.56 30.10
CA GLY A 502 -25.60 21.77 30.73
C GLY A 502 -27.09 21.96 30.43
N TRP A 503 -27.64 23.12 30.78
CA TRP A 503 -29.07 23.38 30.66
C TRP A 503 -29.37 24.82 30.26
N ILE A 504 -30.60 25.04 29.80
CA ILE A 504 -31.21 26.36 29.72
C ILE A 504 -32.26 26.52 30.82
N GLU A 505 -32.35 27.71 31.41
CA GLU A 505 -33.30 28.07 32.48
C GLU A 505 -34.06 29.34 32.09
N ARG A 506 -35.39 29.38 32.24
CA ARG A 506 -36.18 30.58 31.92
C ARG A 506 -35.83 31.76 32.83
N ASP A 507 -35.68 32.94 32.23
CA ASP A 507 -35.41 34.22 32.91
C ASP A 507 -36.72 34.89 33.39
N ASP A 508 -37.59 34.13 34.05
CA ASP A 508 -38.89 34.60 34.55
C ASP A 508 -39.13 34.25 36.04
N GLY A 509 -38.15 33.63 36.70
CA GLY A 509 -38.23 33.20 38.09
C GLY A 509 -39.07 31.94 38.33
N SER A 510 -39.56 31.27 37.28
CA SER A 510 -40.31 30.01 37.38
C SER A 510 -39.44 28.81 37.79
N GLY A 511 -38.14 28.89 37.55
CA GLY A 511 -37.21 27.77 37.72
C GLY A 511 -37.34 26.68 36.66
N THR A 512 -38.04 26.95 35.55
CA THR A 512 -38.23 26.00 34.44
C THR A 512 -36.90 25.77 33.72
N ARG A 513 -36.50 24.50 33.56
CA ARG A 513 -35.21 24.09 32.97
C ARG A 513 -35.38 23.01 31.91
N ALA A 514 -34.50 23.04 30.90
CA ALA A 514 -34.34 21.98 29.92
C ALA A 514 -32.86 21.63 29.77
N GLU A 515 -32.55 20.33 29.80
CA GLU A 515 -31.18 19.78 29.78
C GLU A 515 -30.70 19.56 28.34
N LEU A 516 -29.46 19.92 28.03
CA LEU A 516 -28.87 19.68 26.72
C LEU A 516 -28.61 18.19 26.53
N ARG A 517 -29.14 17.63 25.44
CA ARG A 517 -28.91 16.24 25.04
C ARG A 517 -27.87 16.13 23.95
N GLU A 518 -28.01 16.96 22.93
CA GLU A 518 -27.13 16.93 21.78
C GLU A 518 -26.96 18.31 21.15
N ALA A 519 -25.84 18.51 20.48
CA ALA A 519 -25.51 19.73 19.76
C ALA A 519 -24.92 19.28 18.42
N TYR A 520 -25.42 19.86 17.33
CA TYR A 520 -25.04 19.52 15.97
C TYR A 520 -24.27 20.66 15.33
N ARG A 521 -23.23 20.33 14.55
CA ARG A 521 -22.34 21.31 13.91
C ARG A 521 -22.81 21.57 12.50
N LEU A 522 -22.98 22.84 12.15
CA LEU A 522 -23.47 23.26 10.85
C LEU A 522 -22.55 24.36 10.29
N GLU A 523 -21.45 23.97 9.66
CA GLU A 523 -20.40 24.91 9.22
C GLU A 523 -19.94 25.85 10.36
N ASP A 524 -20.33 27.13 10.31
CA ASP A 524 -20.05 28.17 11.31
C ASP A 524 -21.21 28.36 12.33
N ASP A 525 -22.13 27.41 12.42
CA ASP A 525 -23.40 27.51 13.13
C ASP A 525 -23.70 26.22 13.93
N GLN A 526 -24.79 26.24 14.70
CA GLN A 526 -25.19 25.09 15.51
C GLN A 526 -26.71 24.96 15.64
N ALA A 527 -27.16 23.74 15.92
CA ALA A 527 -28.50 23.42 16.40
C ALA A 527 -28.38 22.58 17.67
N LEU A 528 -29.24 22.85 18.66
CA LEU A 528 -29.19 22.20 19.97
C LEU A 528 -30.47 21.39 20.18
N VAL A 529 -30.37 20.23 20.81
CA VAL A 529 -31.51 19.43 21.27
C VAL A 529 -31.54 19.42 22.78
N PHE A 530 -32.65 19.89 23.33
CA PHE A 530 -32.90 19.92 24.76
C PHE A 530 -34.02 18.95 25.15
N GLU A 531 -33.95 18.42 26.36
CA GLU A 531 -35.01 17.68 27.03
C GLU A 531 -35.65 18.54 28.12
N GLY A 532 -36.94 18.78 27.99
CA GLY A 532 -37.75 19.59 28.90
C GLY A 532 -38.97 20.17 28.20
N GLU A 533 -39.85 20.81 28.98
CA GLU A 533 -41.10 21.39 28.49
C GLU A 533 -41.24 22.85 28.94
N GLY A 534 -42.15 23.60 28.32
CA GLY A 534 -42.48 24.97 28.74
C GLY A 534 -41.59 26.08 28.14
N PHE A 535 -40.97 25.81 27.00
CA PHE A 535 -40.15 26.77 26.26
C PHE A 535 -40.78 27.10 24.90
N ALA A 536 -40.62 28.35 24.45
CA ALA A 536 -41.06 28.81 23.15
C ALA A 536 -40.01 29.70 22.47
N ALA A 537 -40.08 29.80 21.14
CA ALA A 537 -39.29 30.78 20.40
C ALA A 537 -39.62 32.21 20.88
N GLY A 538 -38.59 33.00 21.17
CA GLY A 538 -38.67 34.34 21.75
C GLY A 538 -38.35 34.41 23.25
N ASP A 539 -38.32 33.27 23.95
CA ASP A 539 -38.07 33.22 25.38
C ASP A 539 -36.65 33.65 25.75
N ARG A 540 -36.54 34.44 26.83
CA ARG A 540 -35.26 34.76 27.46
C ARG A 540 -34.86 33.62 28.38
N VAL A 541 -33.65 33.12 28.21
CA VAL A 541 -33.12 31.99 28.97
C VAL A 541 -31.69 32.25 29.41
N ARG A 542 -31.32 31.73 30.57
CA ARG A 542 -29.94 31.59 31.01
C ARG A 542 -29.42 30.23 30.56
N ALA A 543 -28.45 30.22 29.65
CA ALA A 543 -27.76 29.04 29.18
C ALA A 543 -26.51 28.78 30.04
N VAL A 544 -26.41 27.61 30.65
CA VAL A 544 -25.37 27.27 31.62
C VAL A 544 -24.70 25.95 31.24
N VAL A 545 -23.37 26.01 31.09
CA VAL A 545 -22.48 24.85 31.11
C VAL A 545 -21.74 24.87 32.45
N PRO A 546 -21.98 23.90 33.36
CA PRO A 546 -21.31 23.88 34.64
C PRO A 546 -19.79 23.85 34.48
N TRP A 547 -19.08 24.73 35.20
CA TRP A 547 -17.62 24.75 35.18
C TRP A 547 -17.02 23.40 35.61
N ALA A 548 -17.67 22.72 36.55
CA ALA A 548 -17.28 21.39 37.01
C ALA A 548 -17.35 20.30 35.92
N VAL A 549 -18.05 20.56 34.81
CA VAL A 549 -18.11 19.68 33.63
C VAL A 549 -17.17 20.19 32.53
N ARG A 550 -17.17 21.50 32.27
CA ARG A 550 -16.35 22.09 31.19
C ARG A 550 -14.86 21.97 31.47
N TYR A 551 -14.43 22.27 32.68
CA TYR A 551 -13.00 22.28 33.02
C TYR A 551 -12.34 20.90 32.88
N PRO A 552 -12.90 19.79 33.42
CA PRO A 552 -12.35 18.47 33.17
C PRO A 552 -12.29 18.10 31.69
N THR A 553 -13.29 18.46 30.89
CA THR A 553 -13.29 18.22 29.44
C THR A 553 -12.15 18.97 28.74
N MET A 554 -11.93 20.26 29.09
CA MET A 554 -10.81 21.05 28.55
C MET A 554 -9.45 20.49 28.97
N ALA A 555 -9.32 20.05 30.22
CA ALA A 555 -8.12 19.41 30.75
C ALA A 555 -7.83 18.10 29.99
N ASN A 556 -8.84 17.26 29.80
CA ASN A 556 -8.73 16.00 29.05
C ASN A 556 -8.42 16.23 27.56
N HIS A 557 -8.97 17.28 26.94
CA HIS A 557 -8.62 17.67 25.58
C HIS A 557 -7.13 18.00 25.49
N THR A 558 -6.64 18.85 26.41
CA THR A 558 -5.23 19.23 26.45
C THR A 558 -4.34 18.02 26.71
N ALA A 559 -4.73 17.15 27.65
CA ALA A 559 -4.05 15.90 27.94
C ALA A 559 -3.99 14.96 26.73
N THR A 560 -4.96 15.02 25.81
CA THR A 560 -4.92 14.25 24.55
C THR A 560 -3.72 14.62 23.70
N HIS A 561 -3.44 15.91 23.56
CA HIS A 561 -2.30 16.40 22.78
C HIS A 561 -0.97 16.06 23.46
N LEU A 562 -0.90 16.19 24.79
CA LEU A 562 0.27 15.79 25.58
C LEU A 562 0.54 14.29 25.47
N LEU A 563 -0.52 13.47 25.61
CA LEU A 563 -0.43 12.02 25.48
C LEU A 563 0.03 11.60 24.08
N HIS A 564 -0.50 12.22 23.03
CA HIS A 564 -0.06 11.92 21.66
C HIS A 564 1.42 12.24 21.45
N LYS A 565 1.90 13.37 21.97
CA LYS A 565 3.32 13.75 21.91
C LYS A 565 4.19 12.77 22.70
N ALA A 566 3.82 12.44 23.93
CA ALA A 566 4.53 11.50 24.77
C ALA A 566 4.61 10.10 24.15
N LEU A 567 3.52 9.62 23.54
CA LEU A 567 3.50 8.35 22.81
C LEU A 567 4.47 8.36 21.63
N ARG A 568 4.56 9.46 20.87
CA ARG A 568 5.55 9.58 19.78
C ARG A 568 6.98 9.63 20.29
N ASP A 569 7.23 10.26 21.43
CA ASP A 569 8.57 10.36 22.02
C ASP A 569 9.06 9.04 22.61
N VAL A 570 8.15 8.21 23.15
CA VAL A 570 8.49 6.90 23.72
C VAL A 570 8.53 5.81 22.67
N LEU A 571 7.53 5.76 21.79
CA LEU A 571 7.33 4.64 20.86
C LEU A 571 7.89 4.94 19.47
N GLY A 572 7.93 6.20 19.03
CA GLY A 572 8.40 6.60 17.70
C GLY A 572 7.36 7.36 16.86
N ASP A 573 7.83 7.91 15.74
CA ASP A 573 7.05 8.80 14.87
C ASP A 573 5.94 8.09 14.06
N HIS A 574 5.91 6.76 14.05
CA HIS A 574 4.85 5.97 13.41
C HIS A 574 3.52 6.03 14.15
N VAL A 575 3.52 6.44 15.42
CA VAL A 575 2.30 6.61 16.20
C VAL A 575 1.44 7.70 15.57
N ARG A 576 0.25 7.30 15.10
CA ARG A 576 -0.79 8.20 14.62
C ARG A 576 -2.06 8.00 15.41
N GLN A 577 -2.81 9.08 15.58
CA GLN A 577 -4.15 9.03 16.16
C GLN A 577 -5.08 8.21 15.26
N ALA A 578 -5.68 7.16 15.82
CA ALA A 578 -6.71 6.34 15.17
C ALA A 578 -8.13 6.65 15.70
N GLY A 579 -8.22 7.26 16.88
CA GLY A 579 -9.49 7.64 17.49
C GLY A 579 -9.27 8.46 18.77
N SER A 580 -10.26 9.26 19.16
CA SER A 580 -10.23 9.97 20.44
C SER A 580 -11.65 10.17 20.97
N ALA A 581 -11.81 10.04 22.29
CA ALA A 581 -13.02 10.36 23.01
C ALA A 581 -12.66 11.15 24.28
N VAL A 582 -12.99 12.44 24.29
CA VAL A 582 -12.74 13.37 25.38
C VAL A 582 -14.06 13.65 26.08
N ARG A 583 -14.17 13.19 27.33
CA ARG A 583 -15.34 13.37 28.20
C ARG A 583 -14.91 14.03 29.51
N PRO A 584 -15.84 14.57 30.32
CA PRO A 584 -15.50 15.11 31.63
C PRO A 584 -14.91 14.06 32.58
N ASP A 585 -15.41 12.82 32.49
CA ASP A 585 -15.03 11.72 33.38
C ASP A 585 -13.80 10.94 32.94
N LYS A 586 -13.50 10.94 31.63
CA LYS A 586 -12.39 10.16 31.07
C LYS A 586 -11.92 10.68 29.72
N LEU A 587 -10.65 10.42 29.44
CA LEU A 587 -10.04 10.51 28.12
C LEU A 587 -9.78 9.09 27.59
N ARG A 588 -10.17 8.82 26.34
CA ARG A 588 -9.70 7.67 25.56
C ARG A 588 -8.95 8.18 24.34
N PHE A 589 -7.74 7.66 24.12
CA PHE A 589 -6.94 7.97 22.94
C PHE A 589 -6.53 6.66 22.27
N ASP A 590 -7.01 6.44 21.05
CA ASP A 590 -6.71 5.25 20.27
C ASP A 590 -5.61 5.63 19.26
N PHE A 591 -4.53 4.85 19.21
CA PHE A 591 -3.37 5.15 18.36
C PHE A 591 -2.84 3.90 17.66
N THR A 592 -2.17 4.10 16.53
CA THR A 592 -1.58 3.02 15.74
C THR A 592 -0.24 2.60 16.33
N HIS A 593 -0.19 1.39 16.88
CA HIS A 593 1.04 0.75 17.34
C HIS A 593 0.87 -0.78 17.19
N PRO A 594 1.86 -1.51 16.67
CA PRO A 594 1.71 -2.93 16.34
C PRO A 594 1.56 -3.84 17.57
N GLU A 595 2.03 -3.38 18.73
CA GLU A 595 2.11 -4.16 19.96
C GLU A 595 1.34 -3.52 21.12
N GLN A 596 1.19 -4.27 22.21
CA GLN A 596 0.69 -3.72 23.46
C GLN A 596 1.83 -3.01 24.19
N LEU A 597 1.56 -1.81 24.71
CA LEU A 597 2.51 -1.09 25.58
C LEU A 597 3.00 -1.99 26.72
N THR A 598 4.32 -2.08 26.86
CA THR A 598 4.94 -2.67 28.06
C THR A 598 4.66 -1.83 29.30
N ASP A 599 4.81 -2.42 30.49
CA ASP A 599 4.62 -1.70 31.75
C ASP A 599 5.61 -0.52 31.87
N GLU A 600 6.85 -0.69 31.40
CA GLU A 600 7.89 0.36 31.42
C GLU A 600 7.57 1.51 30.46
N GLU A 601 7.17 1.21 29.22
CA GLU A 601 6.74 2.25 28.26
C GLU A 601 5.52 2.99 28.78
N ARG A 602 4.57 2.29 29.39
CA ARG A 602 3.38 2.91 29.99
C ARG A 602 3.76 3.86 31.11
N GLU A 603 4.68 3.47 32.00
CA GLU A 603 5.20 4.34 33.05
C GLU A 603 5.93 5.56 32.47
N ARG A 604 6.75 5.39 31.44
CA ARG A 604 7.46 6.50 30.77
C ARG A 604 6.49 7.48 30.10
N VAL A 605 5.49 6.97 29.39
CA VAL A 605 4.44 7.81 28.79
C VAL A 605 3.70 8.57 29.88
N GLN A 606 3.31 7.90 30.98
CA GLN A 606 2.65 8.54 32.10
C GLN A 606 3.53 9.63 32.74
N HIS A 607 4.83 9.39 32.88
CA HIS A 607 5.78 10.36 33.43
C HIS A 607 5.98 11.58 32.53
N LEU A 608 5.93 11.42 31.20
CA LEU A 608 6.06 12.55 30.27
C LEU A 608 4.79 13.40 30.16
N VAL A 609 3.61 12.81 30.41
CA VAL A 609 2.33 13.52 30.36
C VAL A 609 2.07 14.33 31.62
N ASN A 610 2.51 13.86 32.79
CA ASN A 610 2.37 14.54 34.09
C ASN A 610 3.53 15.49 34.36
#